data_AF-A0A168KNT9-F1
#
_entry.id   AF-A0A168KNT9-F1
#
_cell.length_a   1.000
_cell.length_b   1.000
_cell.length_c   1.000
_cell.angle_alpha   90.00
_cell.angle_beta   90.00
_cell.angle_gamma   90.00
#
_symmetry.space_group_name_H-M   'P 1'
#
loop_
_entity.id
_entity.type
_entity.pdbx_description
1 polymer ?
#
loop_
_entity_poly.entity_id
_entity_poly.type
_entity_poly.pdbx_seq_one_letter_code
_entity_poly.pdbx_strand_id
1 'polypeptide(L)'
;MTYHVEIQFHPIHELMNSLHSFICKKSHKKTELGSSWAKETENQLNAELSSRLEATELNNDWKTLYLLIHLCPHKESVTSVLKWIEGLSIGQIYEALSEYVKIFPSNMNDYRNQIMYLLYEWNLQYFSRCSPTILEALQQHSDDKKLELAQSQNTSEVVNTTTNGFYFVPVEGLETVVLVPQYHFQPANIIYSYGKLTLCQYASRISLGEENDISAYMYRTIRSLGEKSRLKILQSLHGERKTFTEIVKSAGLSKGIVHDHIFNLRSSGLLHAYIEGENVTDYSLRLEGIRHMNNQILDYLQP
;
A
#
# COMPACT_ATOMS: atom_id res chain seq x y z
N MET A 1 -14.75 15.60 -7.43
CA MET A 1 -13.28 15.51 -7.41
C MET A 1 -12.74 16.08 -8.71
N THR A 2 -11.54 16.68 -8.71
CA THR A 2 -10.94 17.26 -9.92
C THR A 2 -10.05 16.27 -10.69
N TYR A 3 -9.84 15.08 -10.14
CA TYR A 3 -9.06 13.99 -10.73
C TYR A 3 -9.95 12.75 -10.94
N HIS A 4 -9.50 11.87 -11.84
CA HIS A 4 -10.08 10.56 -12.07
C HIS A 4 -9.54 9.53 -11.07
N VAL A 5 -10.38 8.56 -10.70
CA VAL A 5 -9.97 7.43 -9.85
C VAL A 5 -10.09 6.16 -10.67
N GLU A 6 -9.03 5.36 -10.65
CA GLU A 6 -8.99 4.05 -11.28
C GLU A 6 -8.70 2.98 -10.24
N ILE A 7 -9.24 1.79 -10.45
CA ILE A 7 -8.94 0.62 -9.64
C ILE A 7 -8.43 -0.44 -10.59
N GLN A 8 -7.23 -0.97 -10.32
CA GLN A 8 -6.64 -2.01 -11.14
C GLN A 8 -5.88 -3.02 -10.29
N PHE A 9 -5.82 -4.25 -10.77
CA PHE A 9 -4.99 -5.30 -10.19
C PHE A 9 -4.45 -6.18 -11.30
N HIS A 10 -3.19 -6.59 -11.14
CA HIS A 10 -2.47 -7.52 -12.00
C HIS A 10 -1.42 -8.23 -11.13
N PRO A 11 -1.03 -9.48 -11.44
CA PRO A 11 -0.08 -10.23 -10.62
C PRO A 11 1.25 -9.52 -10.36
N ILE A 12 1.74 -8.74 -11.33
CA ILE A 12 2.97 -7.95 -11.17
C ILE A 12 2.91 -6.94 -10.02
N HIS A 13 1.72 -6.40 -9.72
CA HIS A 13 1.57 -5.48 -8.60
C HIS A 13 1.84 -6.19 -7.28
N GLU A 14 1.31 -7.41 -7.09
CA GLU A 14 1.55 -8.15 -5.86
C GLU A 14 2.98 -8.70 -5.76
N LEU A 15 3.61 -9.01 -6.90
CA LEU A 15 5.05 -9.28 -6.93
C LEU A 15 5.83 -8.08 -6.40
N MET A 16 5.52 -6.88 -6.89
CA MET A 16 6.16 -5.64 -6.44
C MET A 16 5.92 -5.35 -4.97
N ASN A 17 4.70 -5.56 -4.49
CA ASN A 17 4.33 -5.31 -3.10
C ASN A 17 4.98 -6.32 -2.14
N SER A 18 5.05 -7.61 -2.52
CA SER A 18 5.77 -8.63 -1.73
C SER A 18 7.28 -8.35 -1.68
N LEU A 19 7.88 -7.96 -2.80
CA LEU A 19 9.29 -7.59 -2.87
C LEU A 19 9.59 -6.34 -2.04
N HIS A 20 8.76 -5.29 -2.16
CA HIS A 20 8.85 -4.09 -1.32
C HIS A 20 8.74 -4.46 0.17
N SER A 21 7.78 -5.32 0.53
CA SER A 21 7.57 -5.77 1.90
C SER A 21 8.82 -6.45 2.48
N PHE A 22 9.51 -7.25 1.67
CA PHE A 22 10.74 -7.92 2.08
C PHE A 22 11.88 -6.92 2.31
N ILE A 23 12.11 -6.01 1.37
CA ILE A 23 13.16 -4.97 1.47
C ILE A 23 12.90 -4.02 2.64
N CYS A 24 11.63 -3.73 2.96
CA CYS A 24 11.25 -2.84 4.04
C CYS A 24 11.39 -3.47 5.45
N LYS A 25 12.63 -3.78 5.88
CA LYS A 25 12.93 -4.46 7.16
C LYS A 25 12.27 -3.82 8.39
N LYS A 26 12.10 -2.49 8.40
CA LYS A 26 11.44 -1.75 9.51
C LYS A 26 9.95 -2.08 9.65
N SER A 27 9.32 -2.57 8.59
CA SER A 27 7.88 -2.86 8.54
C SER A 27 7.55 -4.31 8.91
N HIS A 28 8.52 -5.24 8.94
CA HIS A 28 8.28 -6.66 9.21
C HIS A 28 7.54 -6.93 10.54
N LYS A 29 7.74 -6.09 11.57
CA LYS A 29 7.01 -6.22 12.86
C LYS A 29 5.60 -5.60 12.83
N LYS A 30 5.30 -4.83 11.79
CA LYS A 30 4.07 -4.05 11.64
C LYS A 30 3.13 -4.68 10.61
N THR A 31 3.65 -5.45 9.66
CA THR A 31 2.85 -6.19 8.67
C THR A 31 2.14 -7.39 9.30
N GLU A 32 1.10 -7.87 8.63
CA GLU A 32 0.30 -9.04 9.05
C GLU A 32 1.06 -10.35 8.92
N LEU A 33 1.93 -10.44 7.91
CA LEU A 33 2.82 -11.59 7.73
C LEU A 33 3.89 -11.71 8.82
N GLY A 34 4.19 -10.59 9.51
CA GLY A 34 5.12 -10.58 10.62
C GLY A 34 6.59 -10.84 10.23
N SER A 35 7.45 -10.91 11.25
CA SER A 35 8.88 -11.15 11.06
C SER A 35 9.22 -12.60 10.77
N SER A 36 8.33 -13.55 11.10
CA SER A 36 8.49 -14.96 10.74
C SER A 36 8.50 -15.14 9.23
N TRP A 37 7.54 -14.53 8.52
CA TRP A 37 7.48 -14.56 7.07
C TRP A 37 8.78 -14.08 6.42
N ALA A 38 9.35 -12.96 6.88
CA ALA A 38 10.59 -12.43 6.32
C ALA A 38 11.76 -13.40 6.53
N LYS A 39 11.87 -14.00 7.73
CA LYS A 39 12.92 -14.99 8.04
C LYS A 39 12.76 -16.28 7.24
N GLU A 40 11.53 -16.78 7.12
CA GLU A 40 11.22 -17.97 6.32
C GLU A 40 11.48 -17.75 4.83
N THR A 41 11.17 -16.55 4.34
CA THR A 41 11.44 -16.15 2.96
C THR A 41 12.95 -16.07 2.72
N GLU A 42 13.70 -15.39 3.59
CA GLU A 42 15.16 -15.26 3.51
C GLU A 42 15.87 -16.61 3.45
N ASN A 43 15.40 -17.61 4.22
CA ASN A 43 15.96 -18.97 4.20
C ASN A 43 15.77 -19.72 2.88
N GLN A 44 14.86 -19.26 2.01
CA GLN A 44 14.59 -19.87 0.70
C GLN A 44 15.37 -19.21 -0.43
N LEU A 45 15.97 -18.04 -0.18
CA LEU A 45 16.68 -17.27 -1.20
C LEU A 45 18.13 -17.75 -1.32
N ASN A 46 18.64 -17.73 -2.55
CA ASN A 46 20.07 -17.93 -2.79
C ASN A 46 20.90 -16.73 -2.29
N ALA A 47 22.19 -16.96 -2.05
CA ALA A 47 23.08 -15.95 -1.48
C ALA A 47 23.19 -14.69 -2.35
N GLU A 48 23.12 -14.82 -3.67
CA GLU A 48 23.24 -13.68 -4.59
C GLU A 48 22.03 -12.75 -4.50
N LEU A 49 20.81 -13.31 -4.57
CA LEU A 49 19.58 -12.54 -4.42
C LEU A 49 19.52 -11.89 -3.03
N SER A 50 19.82 -12.62 -1.96
CA SER A 50 19.85 -12.06 -0.60
C SER A 50 20.79 -10.87 -0.52
N SER A 51 22.04 -11.01 -0.98
CA SER A 51 23.03 -9.91 -0.96
C SER A 51 22.54 -8.67 -1.72
N ARG A 52 21.93 -8.84 -2.90
CA ARG A 52 21.39 -7.72 -3.68
C ARG A 52 20.18 -7.07 -3.03
N LEU A 53 19.29 -7.85 -2.41
CA LEU A 53 18.15 -7.32 -1.67
C LEU A 53 18.61 -6.50 -0.46
N GLU A 54 19.66 -6.93 0.23
CA GLU A 54 20.24 -6.17 1.35
C GLU A 54 20.85 -4.84 0.92
N ALA A 55 21.41 -4.77 -0.29
CA ALA A 55 21.96 -3.55 -0.88
C ALA A 55 20.87 -2.65 -1.52
N THR A 56 19.64 -3.13 -1.64
CA THR A 56 18.56 -2.40 -2.31
C THR A 56 17.88 -1.43 -1.34
N GLU A 57 17.78 -0.16 -1.73
CA GLU A 57 17.08 0.87 -0.97
C GLU A 57 15.74 1.24 -1.61
N LEU A 58 14.74 1.54 -0.78
CA LEU A 58 13.43 2.02 -1.21
C LEU A 58 13.47 3.54 -1.51
N ASN A 59 14.31 3.93 -2.46
CA ASN A 59 14.59 5.32 -2.84
C ASN A 59 13.83 5.74 -4.12
N ASN A 60 14.24 6.84 -4.77
CA ASN A 60 13.61 7.33 -6.00
C ASN A 60 13.71 6.35 -7.18
N ASP A 61 14.76 5.53 -7.26
CA ASP A 61 14.92 4.53 -8.30
C ASP A 61 13.89 3.40 -8.09
N TRP A 62 13.66 3.01 -6.84
CA TRP A 62 12.60 2.07 -6.48
C TRP A 62 11.21 2.62 -6.83
N LYS A 63 10.95 3.89 -6.51
CA LYS A 63 9.73 4.58 -6.91
C LYS A 63 9.55 4.62 -8.43
N THR A 64 10.63 4.78 -9.19
CA THR A 64 10.61 4.78 -10.66
C THR A 64 10.15 3.43 -11.22
N LEU A 65 10.44 2.32 -10.52
CA LEU A 65 10.02 0.98 -10.94
C LEU A 65 8.50 0.82 -10.91
N TYR A 66 7.83 1.37 -9.89
CA TYR A 66 6.36 1.36 -9.82
C TYR A 66 5.72 2.10 -11.01
N LEU A 67 6.30 3.23 -11.42
CA LEU A 67 5.86 3.97 -12.59
C LEU A 67 6.10 3.18 -13.88
N LEU A 68 7.30 2.63 -14.05
CA LEU A 68 7.63 1.85 -15.25
C LEU A 68 6.67 0.66 -15.41
N ILE A 69 6.35 -0.04 -14.32
CA ILE A 69 5.36 -1.12 -14.33
C ILE A 69 3.97 -0.59 -14.64
N HIS A 70 3.56 0.56 -14.08
CA HIS A 70 2.28 1.19 -14.41
C HIS A 70 2.16 1.51 -15.91
N LEU A 71 3.24 1.97 -16.54
CA LEU A 71 3.29 2.32 -17.97
C LEU A 71 3.35 1.09 -18.91
N CYS A 72 3.57 -0.12 -18.39
CA CYS A 72 3.61 -1.33 -19.19
C CYS A 72 2.24 -1.61 -19.85
N PRO A 73 2.13 -1.76 -21.18
CA PRO A 73 0.85 -2.04 -21.84
C PRO A 73 0.37 -3.48 -21.64
N HIS A 74 1.25 -4.42 -21.27
CA HIS A 74 0.98 -5.86 -21.20
C HIS A 74 1.18 -6.39 -19.79
N LYS A 75 0.13 -6.34 -18.97
CA LYS A 75 0.17 -6.72 -17.55
C LYS A 75 -0.56 -8.03 -17.22
N GLU A 76 -0.91 -8.83 -18.23
CA GLU A 76 -1.70 -10.05 -18.08
C GLU A 76 -0.98 -11.11 -17.24
N SER A 77 0.36 -11.08 -17.25
CA SER A 77 1.20 -11.95 -16.44
C SER A 77 2.48 -11.25 -16.01
N VAL A 78 3.13 -11.75 -14.95
CA VAL A 78 4.49 -11.30 -14.56
C VAL A 78 5.47 -11.45 -15.73
N THR A 79 5.41 -12.57 -16.45
CA THR A 79 6.27 -12.84 -17.59
C THR A 79 6.09 -11.84 -18.74
N SER A 80 4.85 -11.40 -19.01
CA SER A 80 4.57 -10.36 -20.01
C SER A 80 5.30 -9.06 -19.69
N VAL A 81 5.23 -8.64 -18.42
CA VAL A 81 5.89 -7.41 -17.97
C VAL A 81 7.41 -7.54 -18.02
N LEU A 82 7.97 -8.67 -17.56
CA LEU A 82 9.42 -8.91 -17.61
C LEU A 82 9.95 -8.86 -19.04
N LYS A 83 9.27 -9.53 -19.99
CA LYS A 83 9.64 -9.50 -21.41
C LYS A 83 9.55 -8.09 -22.00
N TRP A 84 8.55 -7.32 -21.59
CA TRP A 84 8.43 -5.93 -22.02
C TRP A 84 9.59 -5.09 -21.53
N ILE A 85 9.93 -5.13 -20.23
CA ILE A 85 11.06 -4.38 -19.66
C ILE A 85 12.39 -4.81 -20.30
N GLU A 86 12.60 -6.11 -20.51
CA GLU A 86 13.78 -6.66 -21.17
C GLU A 86 13.96 -6.13 -22.61
N GLY A 87 12.85 -6.00 -23.34
CA GLY A 87 12.83 -5.49 -24.71
C GLY A 87 13.03 -3.98 -24.85
N LEU A 88 12.91 -3.20 -23.76
CA LEU A 88 13.09 -1.75 -23.82
C LEU A 88 14.56 -1.37 -23.94
N SER A 89 14.87 -0.53 -24.92
CA SER A 89 16.12 0.22 -24.94
C SER A 89 16.14 1.29 -23.84
N ILE A 90 17.35 1.73 -23.46
CA ILE A 90 17.52 2.81 -22.47
C ILE A 90 16.80 4.09 -22.91
N GLY A 91 16.84 4.42 -24.21
CA GLY A 91 16.13 5.58 -24.75
C GLY A 91 14.62 5.50 -24.56
N GLN A 92 14.02 4.32 -24.79
CA GLN A 92 12.59 4.10 -24.57
C GLN A 92 12.19 4.18 -23.09
N ILE A 93 13.06 3.74 -22.17
CA ILE A 93 12.83 3.90 -20.73
C ILE A 93 12.81 5.40 -20.37
N TYR A 94 13.77 6.18 -20.85
CA TYR A 94 13.76 7.64 -20.64
C TYR A 94 12.50 8.29 -21.21
N GLU A 95 12.15 7.96 -22.46
CA GLU A 95 10.98 8.51 -23.14
C GLU A 95 9.70 8.24 -22.33
N ALA A 96 9.47 6.98 -21.94
CA ALA A 96 8.30 6.58 -21.16
C ALA A 96 8.20 7.31 -19.82
N LEU A 97 9.33 7.52 -19.14
CA LEU A 97 9.35 8.13 -17.81
C LEU A 97 9.32 9.67 -17.84
N SER A 98 9.78 10.30 -18.92
CA SER A 98 10.04 11.75 -19.00
C SER A 98 8.82 12.64 -18.80
N GLU A 99 7.62 12.12 -19.06
CA GLU A 99 6.36 12.83 -18.83
C GLU A 99 6.01 12.96 -17.33
N TYR A 100 6.57 12.08 -16.49
CA TYR A 100 6.15 11.89 -15.09
C TYR A 100 7.27 12.21 -14.08
N VAL A 101 8.53 12.02 -14.45
CA VAL A 101 9.67 12.24 -13.56
C VAL A 101 10.71 13.18 -14.16
N LYS A 102 11.31 13.99 -13.29
CA LYS A 102 12.42 14.90 -13.63
C LYS A 102 13.78 14.36 -13.19
N ILE A 103 13.78 13.47 -12.21
CA ILE A 103 14.98 12.87 -11.63
C ILE A 103 15.00 11.41 -12.05
N PHE A 104 16.04 11.03 -12.80
CA PHE A 104 16.25 9.69 -13.31
C PHE A 104 17.36 8.99 -12.52
N PRO A 105 17.33 7.65 -12.44
CA PRO A 105 18.49 6.84 -12.05
C PRO A 105 19.78 7.32 -12.71
N SER A 106 20.84 7.42 -11.92
CA SER A 106 22.14 7.97 -12.36
C SER A 106 22.79 7.15 -13.47
N ASN A 107 22.61 5.83 -13.44
CA ASN A 107 22.96 4.92 -14.54
C ASN A 107 21.76 4.05 -14.90
N MET A 108 21.10 4.39 -16.01
CA MET A 108 19.91 3.67 -16.47
C MET A 108 20.16 2.22 -16.88
N ASN A 109 21.36 1.90 -17.39
CA ASN A 109 21.67 0.53 -17.77
C ASN A 109 21.81 -0.36 -16.54
N ASP A 110 22.53 0.12 -15.52
CA ASP A 110 22.68 -0.60 -14.25
C ASP A 110 21.33 -0.71 -13.54
N TYR A 111 20.53 0.37 -13.56
CA TYR A 111 19.16 0.37 -13.05
C TYR A 111 18.31 -0.71 -13.71
N ARG A 112 18.23 -0.73 -15.06
CA ARG A 112 17.44 -1.72 -15.81
C ARG A 112 17.89 -3.15 -15.48
N ASN A 113 19.20 -3.40 -15.48
CA ASN A 113 19.74 -4.73 -15.20
C ASN A 113 19.44 -5.17 -13.76
N GLN A 114 19.55 -4.24 -12.79
CA GLN A 114 19.24 -4.53 -11.40
C GLN A 114 17.74 -4.81 -11.19
N ILE A 115 16.84 -3.97 -11.72
CA ILE A 115 15.39 -4.23 -11.57
C ILE A 115 14.99 -5.54 -12.26
N MET A 116 15.56 -5.85 -13.43
CA MET A 116 15.28 -7.09 -14.15
C MET A 116 15.73 -8.31 -13.34
N TYR A 117 16.95 -8.26 -12.79
CA TYR A 117 17.44 -9.31 -11.90
C TYR A 117 16.51 -9.49 -10.70
N LEU A 118 16.20 -8.40 -9.98
CA LEU A 118 15.39 -8.46 -8.76
C LEU A 118 13.99 -9.01 -9.04
N LEU A 119 13.30 -8.53 -10.08
CA LEU A 119 11.96 -9.01 -10.41
C LEU A 119 11.97 -10.48 -10.85
N TYR A 120 12.93 -10.87 -11.70
CA TYR A 120 13.02 -12.24 -12.20
C TYR A 120 13.34 -13.23 -11.08
N GLU A 121 14.38 -12.96 -10.28
CA GLU A 121 14.82 -13.84 -9.21
C GLU A 121 13.81 -13.88 -8.05
N TRP A 122 13.19 -12.75 -7.71
CA TRP A 122 12.10 -12.73 -6.74
C TRP A 122 10.90 -13.54 -7.20
N ASN A 123 10.55 -13.45 -8.49
CA ASN A 123 9.50 -14.29 -9.06
C ASN A 123 9.83 -15.77 -8.94
N LEU A 124 11.04 -16.15 -9.35
CA LEU A 124 11.48 -17.54 -9.41
C LEU A 124 11.60 -18.19 -8.02
N GLN A 125 12.17 -17.47 -7.06
CA GLN A 125 12.51 -18.04 -5.76
C GLN A 125 11.39 -17.91 -4.73
N TYR A 126 10.55 -16.88 -4.84
CA TYR A 126 9.49 -16.58 -3.88
C TYR A 126 8.10 -16.51 -4.51
N PHE A 127 7.84 -15.50 -5.36
CA PHE A 127 6.46 -15.11 -5.70
C PHE A 127 5.69 -16.19 -6.49
N SER A 128 6.36 -16.92 -7.38
CA SER A 128 5.75 -18.04 -8.13
C SER A 128 5.32 -19.22 -7.26
N ARG A 129 5.80 -19.28 -6.00
CA ARG A 129 5.44 -20.30 -5.01
C ARG A 129 4.37 -19.81 -4.03
N CYS A 130 4.00 -18.53 -4.09
CA CYS A 130 2.90 -18.00 -3.29
C CYS A 130 1.59 -18.71 -3.64
N SER A 131 0.70 -18.84 -2.66
CA SER A 131 -0.61 -19.45 -2.88
C SER A 131 -1.38 -18.69 -3.98
N PRO A 132 -1.89 -19.38 -5.02
CA PRO A 132 -2.73 -18.78 -6.04
C PRO A 132 -3.96 -18.08 -5.46
N THR A 133 -4.46 -18.55 -4.30
CA THR A 133 -5.60 -17.97 -3.59
C THR A 133 -5.40 -16.50 -3.21
N ILE A 134 -4.16 -16.05 -3.00
CA ILE A 134 -3.86 -14.63 -2.75
C ILE A 134 -4.21 -13.80 -3.98
N LEU A 135 -3.79 -14.24 -5.17
CA LEU A 135 -4.02 -13.51 -6.42
C LEU A 135 -5.49 -13.54 -6.83
N GLU A 136 -6.16 -14.67 -6.65
CA GLU A 136 -7.60 -14.82 -6.88
C GLU A 136 -8.40 -13.89 -5.97
N ALA A 137 -8.09 -13.86 -4.67
CA ALA A 137 -8.77 -12.98 -3.72
C ALA A 137 -8.51 -11.49 -4.03
N LEU A 138 -7.28 -11.11 -4.40
CA LEU A 138 -6.96 -9.73 -4.78
C LEU A 138 -7.65 -9.32 -6.08
N GLN A 139 -7.75 -10.23 -7.05
CA GLN A 139 -8.47 -10.00 -8.31
C GLN A 139 -9.96 -9.79 -8.04
N GLN A 140 -10.59 -10.69 -7.27
CA GLN A 140 -11.99 -10.57 -6.88
C GLN A 140 -12.24 -9.24 -6.14
N HIS A 141 -11.39 -8.92 -5.16
CA HIS A 141 -11.48 -7.66 -4.42
C HIS A 141 -11.38 -6.43 -5.34
N SER A 142 -10.46 -6.46 -6.31
CA SER A 142 -10.31 -5.38 -7.29
C SER A 142 -11.56 -5.22 -8.15
N ASP A 143 -12.15 -6.32 -8.61
CA ASP A 143 -13.33 -6.30 -9.48
C ASP A 143 -14.59 -5.84 -8.73
N ASP A 144 -14.76 -6.27 -7.48
CA ASP A 144 -15.83 -5.77 -6.59
C ASP A 144 -15.71 -4.25 -6.39
N LYS A 145 -14.49 -3.75 -6.18
CA LYS A 145 -14.25 -2.30 -5.99
C LYS A 145 -14.40 -1.50 -7.27
N LYS A 146 -14.05 -2.04 -8.43
CA LYS A 146 -14.37 -1.42 -9.72
C LYS A 146 -15.89 -1.29 -9.92
N LEU A 147 -16.66 -2.31 -9.54
CA LEU A 147 -18.11 -2.28 -9.63
C LEU A 147 -18.70 -1.21 -8.69
N GLU A 148 -18.25 -1.17 -7.43
CA GLU A 148 -18.65 -0.14 -6.46
C GLU A 148 -18.31 1.27 -6.98
N LEU A 149 -17.13 1.47 -7.55
CA LEU A 149 -16.70 2.74 -8.12
C LEU A 149 -17.57 3.15 -9.31
N ALA A 150 -17.90 2.21 -10.21
CA ALA A 150 -18.72 2.49 -11.39
C ALA A 150 -20.18 2.82 -11.04
N GLN A 151 -20.70 2.28 -9.95
CA GLN A 151 -22.09 2.48 -9.51
C GLN A 151 -22.26 3.68 -8.56
N SER A 152 -21.19 4.13 -7.91
CA SER A 152 -21.25 5.20 -6.91
C SER A 152 -21.32 6.59 -7.54
N GLN A 153 -22.17 7.44 -6.96
CA GLN A 153 -22.21 8.88 -7.27
C GLN A 153 -21.16 9.68 -6.48
N ASN A 154 -20.51 9.05 -5.48
CA ASN A 154 -19.52 9.69 -4.61
C ASN A 154 -18.21 8.90 -4.63
N THR A 155 -17.37 9.21 -5.62
CA THR A 155 -16.02 8.65 -5.75
C THR A 155 -15.17 8.83 -4.49
N SER A 156 -15.30 9.98 -3.80
CA SER A 156 -14.54 10.26 -2.57
C SER A 156 -14.83 9.24 -1.48
N GLU A 157 -16.09 8.84 -1.35
CA GLU A 157 -16.50 7.87 -0.35
C GLU A 157 -16.01 6.47 -0.72
N VAL A 158 -16.04 6.09 -2.00
CA VAL A 158 -15.46 4.80 -2.47
C VAL A 158 -13.96 4.76 -2.17
N VAL A 159 -13.23 5.84 -2.42
CA VAL A 159 -11.79 5.93 -2.08
C VAL A 159 -11.60 5.80 -0.57
N ASN A 160 -12.38 6.53 0.23
CA ASN A 160 -12.35 6.47 1.70
C ASN A 160 -12.57 5.04 2.22
N THR A 161 -13.64 4.36 1.79
CA THR A 161 -13.95 3.00 2.23
C THR A 161 -12.91 1.98 1.74
N THR A 162 -12.50 2.07 0.48
CA THR A 162 -11.53 1.15 -0.15
C THR A 162 -10.18 1.22 0.54
N THR A 163 -9.65 2.42 0.75
CA THR A 163 -8.33 2.66 1.37
C THR A 163 -8.38 2.70 2.90
N ASN A 164 -9.56 2.51 3.49
CA ASN A 164 -9.80 2.57 4.92
C ASN A 164 -9.53 3.94 5.57
N GLY A 165 -9.70 5.04 4.82
CA GLY A 165 -9.57 6.40 5.36
C GLY A 165 -8.62 7.35 4.63
N PHE A 166 -8.26 7.14 3.36
CA PHE A 166 -7.51 8.16 2.62
C PHE A 166 -8.43 9.15 1.93
N TYR A 167 -8.01 10.42 1.98
CA TYR A 167 -8.53 11.48 1.13
C TYR A 167 -7.35 12.07 0.37
N PHE A 168 -7.25 11.81 -0.93
CA PHE A 168 -6.26 12.50 -1.77
C PHE A 168 -6.76 13.91 -2.06
N VAL A 169 -6.04 14.90 -1.55
CA VAL A 169 -6.39 16.31 -1.68
C VAL A 169 -6.16 16.72 -3.13
N PRO A 170 -7.17 17.33 -3.79
CA PRO A 170 -6.99 17.95 -5.10
C PRO A 170 -5.88 19.01 -5.07
N VAL A 171 -4.77 18.74 -5.74
CA VAL A 171 -3.69 19.70 -5.98
C VAL A 171 -3.60 20.00 -7.46
N GLU A 172 -3.10 21.18 -7.81
CA GLU A 172 -2.92 21.57 -9.21
C GLU A 172 -2.01 20.55 -9.93
N GLY A 173 -2.48 20.07 -11.08
CA GLY A 173 -1.78 19.09 -11.89
C GLY A 173 -2.12 17.63 -11.59
N LEU A 174 -2.74 17.28 -10.46
CA LEU A 174 -3.19 15.90 -10.20
C LEU A 174 -4.37 15.54 -11.12
N GLU A 175 -4.19 14.56 -11.99
CA GLU A 175 -5.18 14.11 -12.97
C GLU A 175 -5.76 12.74 -12.62
N THR A 176 -4.94 11.81 -12.12
CA THR A 176 -5.38 10.43 -11.85
C THR A 176 -4.84 9.87 -10.53
N VAL A 177 -5.71 9.21 -9.77
CA VAL A 177 -5.35 8.37 -8.63
C VAL A 177 -5.67 6.92 -8.96
N VAL A 178 -4.66 6.06 -8.93
CA VAL A 178 -4.82 4.63 -9.21
C VAL A 178 -4.69 3.84 -7.92
N LEU A 179 -5.78 3.17 -7.55
CA LEU A 179 -5.82 2.29 -6.38
C LEU A 179 -5.53 0.85 -6.81
N VAL A 180 -4.56 0.22 -6.15
CA VAL A 180 -4.15 -1.15 -6.40
C VAL A 180 -4.21 -1.93 -5.09
N PRO A 181 -5.05 -2.96 -4.96
CA PRO A 181 -5.09 -3.76 -3.74
C PRO A 181 -3.80 -4.55 -3.58
N GLN A 182 -3.34 -4.70 -2.33
CA GLN A 182 -2.18 -5.53 -1.99
C GLN A 182 -2.42 -6.39 -0.75
N TYR A 183 -1.65 -7.49 -0.64
CA TYR A 183 -1.70 -8.42 0.48
C TYR A 183 -0.45 -8.41 1.38
N HIS A 184 0.76 -8.42 0.81
CA HIS A 184 1.99 -8.65 1.60
C HIS A 184 2.40 -7.49 2.52
N PHE A 185 2.09 -6.25 2.14
CA PHE A 185 2.46 -5.06 2.91
C PHE A 185 1.37 -4.62 3.90
N GLN A 186 0.27 -5.35 3.96
CA GLN A 186 -0.82 -5.08 4.90
C GLN A 186 -0.32 -5.09 6.35
N PRO A 187 -0.81 -4.20 7.22
CA PRO A 187 -1.93 -3.27 6.99
C PRO A 187 -1.50 -1.90 6.44
N ALA A 188 -0.20 -1.73 6.12
CA ALA A 188 0.33 -0.48 5.60
C ALA A 188 -0.04 -0.28 4.12
N ASN A 189 0.20 0.93 3.62
CA ASN A 189 -0.04 1.28 2.22
C ASN A 189 1.24 1.87 1.64
N ILE A 190 1.42 1.75 0.33
CA ILE A 190 2.52 2.37 -0.41
C ILE A 190 1.91 3.42 -1.34
N ILE A 191 2.38 4.66 -1.24
CA ILE A 191 1.89 5.77 -2.06
C ILE A 191 3.07 6.39 -2.78
N TYR A 192 2.98 6.50 -4.10
CA TYR A 192 3.94 7.21 -4.92
C TYR A 192 3.22 8.21 -5.83
N SER A 193 3.73 9.43 -5.89
CA SER A 193 3.15 10.51 -6.70
C SER A 193 4.14 11.03 -7.73
N TYR A 194 3.66 11.22 -8.96
CA TYR A 194 4.44 11.57 -10.15
C TYR A 194 3.88 12.84 -10.82
N GLY A 195 3.52 13.83 -10.01
CA GLY A 195 2.84 15.04 -10.47
C GLY A 195 1.38 14.75 -10.79
N LYS A 196 1.10 14.36 -12.03
CA LYS A 196 -0.28 14.13 -12.50
C LYS A 196 -0.89 12.79 -12.12
N LEU A 197 -0.06 11.86 -11.68
CA LEU A 197 -0.46 10.49 -11.33
C LEU A 197 -0.08 10.20 -9.88
N THR A 198 -1.01 9.64 -9.11
CA THR A 198 -0.71 9.04 -7.81
C THR A 198 -1.08 7.57 -7.80
N LEU A 199 -0.11 6.71 -7.53
CA LEU A 199 -0.29 5.28 -7.35
C LEU A 199 -0.42 4.97 -5.85
N CYS A 200 -1.50 4.30 -5.45
CA CYS A 200 -1.74 3.86 -4.08
C CYS A 200 -1.91 2.34 -4.04
N GLN A 201 -0.89 1.64 -3.53
CA GLN A 201 -0.96 0.22 -3.19
C GLN A 201 -1.60 0.11 -1.81
N TYR A 202 -2.91 -0.13 -1.77
CA TYR A 202 -3.68 -0.09 -0.53
C TYR A 202 -3.87 -1.49 0.07
N ALA A 203 -3.88 -1.55 1.41
CA ALA A 203 -4.16 -2.80 2.12
C ALA A 203 -5.58 -3.28 1.82
N SER A 204 -5.69 -4.41 1.11
CA SER A 204 -6.97 -5.00 0.67
C SER A 204 -7.85 -5.50 1.83
N ARG A 205 -7.25 -5.71 2.99
CA ARG A 205 -7.81 -6.33 4.21
C ARG A 205 -8.34 -7.74 3.99
N ILE A 206 -7.82 -8.42 2.97
CA ILE A 206 -8.09 -9.83 2.72
C ILE A 206 -7.43 -10.67 3.81
N SER A 207 -8.20 -11.59 4.38
CA SER A 207 -7.72 -12.62 5.30
C SER A 207 -7.94 -13.99 4.67
N LEU A 208 -6.90 -14.81 4.64
CA LEU A 208 -6.92 -16.18 4.09
C LEU A 208 -6.89 -17.24 5.20
N GLY A 209 -7.15 -16.83 6.45
CA GLY A 209 -7.24 -17.72 7.61
C GLY A 209 -8.57 -18.47 7.67
N GLU A 210 -8.81 -19.17 8.77
CA GLU A 210 -10.07 -19.92 9.00
C GLU A 210 -11.27 -18.96 9.09
N GLU A 211 -12.39 -19.31 8.44
CA GLU A 211 -13.60 -18.47 8.35
C GLU A 211 -14.21 -18.09 9.70
N ASN A 212 -13.96 -18.86 10.75
CA ASN A 212 -14.51 -18.66 12.10
C ASN A 212 -13.56 -17.93 13.07
N ASP A 213 -12.37 -17.52 12.63
CA ASP A 213 -11.43 -16.77 13.46
C ASP A 213 -11.64 -15.26 13.32
N ILE A 214 -11.24 -14.51 14.35
CA ILE A 214 -11.22 -13.05 14.30
C ILE A 214 -10.17 -12.63 13.27
N SER A 215 -10.60 -11.98 12.18
CA SER A 215 -9.67 -11.47 11.17
C SER A 215 -8.57 -10.59 11.78
N ALA A 216 -7.37 -10.62 11.19
CA ALA A 216 -6.24 -9.81 11.65
C ALA A 216 -6.57 -8.31 11.71
N TYR A 217 -7.39 -7.82 10.77
CA TYR A 217 -7.90 -6.45 10.76
C TYR A 217 -8.81 -6.15 11.97
N MET A 218 -9.76 -7.03 12.28
CA MET A 218 -10.66 -6.87 13.43
C MET A 218 -9.88 -6.93 14.74
N TYR A 219 -9.00 -7.91 14.92
CA TYR A 219 -8.15 -8.04 16.11
C TYR A 219 -7.29 -6.78 16.33
N ARG A 220 -6.67 -6.26 15.27
CA ARG A 220 -5.91 -5.01 15.30
C ARG A 220 -6.76 -3.85 15.75
N THR A 221 -7.97 -3.71 15.22
CA THR A 221 -8.89 -2.61 15.54
C THR A 221 -9.29 -2.63 17.01
N ILE A 222 -9.64 -3.81 17.55
CA ILE A 222 -9.95 -4.00 18.98
C ILE A 222 -8.75 -3.60 19.85
N ARG A 223 -7.55 -4.12 19.53
CA ARG A 223 -6.32 -3.77 20.26
C ARG A 223 -6.00 -2.28 20.15
N SER A 224 -6.30 -1.66 19.01
CA SER A 224 -6.10 -0.23 18.78
C SER A 224 -6.96 0.61 19.73
N LEU A 225 -8.26 0.32 19.81
CA LEU A 225 -9.17 1.03 20.72
C LEU A 225 -8.95 0.72 22.20
N GLY A 226 -8.43 -0.46 22.55
CA GLY A 226 -8.13 -0.82 23.93
C GLY A 226 -7.02 0.00 24.60
N GLU A 227 -6.36 0.92 23.89
CA GLU A 227 -5.29 1.75 24.44
C GLU A 227 -5.75 3.19 24.70
N LYS A 228 -5.58 3.63 25.96
CA LYS A 228 -6.12 4.89 26.48
C LYS A 228 -5.59 6.13 25.75
N SER A 229 -4.32 6.15 25.37
CA SER A 229 -3.69 7.28 24.70
C SER A 229 -4.23 7.46 23.28
N ARG A 230 -4.45 6.37 22.56
CA ARG A 230 -5.13 6.35 21.25
C ARG A 230 -6.56 6.87 21.34
N LEU A 231 -7.33 6.51 22.36
CA LEU A 231 -8.66 7.07 22.58
C LEU A 231 -8.64 8.58 22.82
N LYS A 232 -7.66 9.09 23.59
CA LYS A 232 -7.47 10.53 23.78
C LYS A 232 -7.13 11.26 22.48
N ILE A 233 -6.30 10.66 21.63
CA ILE A 233 -5.99 11.19 20.29
C ILE A 233 -7.27 11.25 19.45
N LEU A 234 -8.07 10.18 19.42
CA LEU A 234 -9.34 10.18 18.67
C LEU A 234 -10.32 11.25 19.19
N GLN A 235 -10.42 11.40 20.51
CA GLN A 235 -11.24 12.43 21.14
C GLN A 235 -10.77 13.84 20.76
N SER A 236 -9.45 14.09 20.72
CA SER A 236 -8.92 15.41 20.34
C SER A 236 -9.14 15.75 18.87
N LEU A 237 -9.42 14.75 18.01
CA LEU A 237 -9.72 14.92 16.58
C LEU A 237 -11.23 15.05 16.30
N HIS A 238 -12.07 15.11 17.33
CA HIS A 238 -13.51 15.26 17.13
C HIS A 238 -13.85 16.63 16.54
N GLY A 239 -14.46 16.65 15.35
CA GLY A 239 -14.92 17.87 14.69
C GLY A 239 -13.85 18.72 14.02
N GLU A 240 -12.57 18.32 14.07
CA GLU A 240 -11.44 19.10 13.55
C GLU A 240 -10.45 18.23 12.77
N ARG A 241 -9.77 18.83 11.78
CA ARG A 241 -8.55 18.29 11.18
C ARG A 241 -7.35 18.78 11.96
N LYS A 242 -6.36 17.93 12.20
CA LYS A 242 -5.11 18.30 12.87
C LYS A 242 -3.92 17.72 12.14
N THR A 243 -2.88 18.54 12.03
CA THR A 243 -1.57 18.10 11.59
C THR A 243 -0.97 17.12 12.59
N PHE A 244 0.01 16.34 12.15
CA PHE A 244 0.76 15.46 13.04
C PHE A 244 1.38 16.22 14.24
N THR A 245 1.88 17.44 14.02
CA THR A 245 2.49 18.28 15.06
C THR A 245 1.48 18.70 16.13
N GLU A 246 0.25 19.06 15.73
CA GLU A 246 -0.82 19.40 16.67
C GLU A 246 -1.29 18.18 17.47
N ILE A 247 -1.32 17.00 16.86
CA ILE A 247 -1.58 15.75 17.58
C ILE A 247 -0.49 15.49 18.61
N VAL A 248 0.79 15.65 18.26
CA VAL A 248 1.91 15.51 19.22
C VAL A 248 1.74 16.46 20.41
N LYS A 249 1.45 17.74 20.13
CA LYS A 249 1.26 18.76 21.17
C LYS A 249 0.08 18.44 22.09
N SER A 250 -1.05 18.02 21.54
CA SER A 250 -2.26 17.72 22.33
C SER A 250 -2.19 16.38 23.07
N ALA A 251 -1.49 15.38 22.52
CA ALA A 251 -1.32 14.09 23.17
C ALA A 251 -0.35 14.14 24.37
N GLY A 252 0.61 15.07 24.37
CA GLY A 252 1.64 15.18 25.41
C GLY A 252 2.62 14.00 25.42
N LEU A 253 2.82 13.37 24.26
CA LEU A 253 3.66 12.19 24.07
C LEU A 253 4.84 12.51 23.15
N SER A 254 5.88 11.65 23.16
CA SER A 254 6.99 11.80 22.22
C SER A 254 6.56 11.56 20.77
N LYS A 255 7.28 12.17 19.82
CA LYS A 255 7.02 12.02 18.38
C LYS A 255 6.96 10.56 17.92
N GLY A 256 7.87 9.72 18.41
CA GLY A 256 7.91 8.29 18.04
C GLY A 256 6.67 7.53 18.51
N ILE A 257 6.23 7.77 19.75
CA ILE A 257 5.02 7.14 20.31
C ILE A 257 3.77 7.57 19.53
N VAL A 258 3.65 8.86 19.23
CA VAL A 258 2.51 9.38 18.45
C VAL A 258 2.48 8.81 17.04
N HIS A 259 3.64 8.68 16.39
CA HIS A 259 3.74 8.04 15.08
C HIS A 259 3.20 6.59 15.12
N ASP A 260 3.59 5.80 16.12
CA ASP A 260 3.09 4.43 16.26
C ASP A 260 1.59 4.39 16.61
N HIS A 261 1.09 5.34 17.41
CA HIS A 261 -0.35 5.45 17.67
C HIS A 261 -1.14 5.79 16.41
N ILE A 262 -0.70 6.78 15.63
CA ILE A 262 -1.34 7.17 14.37
C ILE A 262 -1.29 6.03 13.36
N PHE A 263 -0.17 5.32 13.23
CA PHE A 263 -0.08 4.13 12.38
C PHE A 263 -1.14 3.08 12.75
N ASN A 264 -1.26 2.76 14.04
CA ASN A 264 -2.25 1.78 14.51
C ASN A 264 -3.69 2.25 14.29
N LEU A 265 -3.99 3.52 14.62
CA LEU A 265 -5.32 4.10 14.43
C LEU A 265 -5.71 4.15 12.95
N ARG A 266 -4.78 4.55 12.06
CA ARG A 266 -5.02 4.64 10.62
C ARG A 266 -5.17 3.26 9.99
N SER A 267 -4.31 2.31 10.34
CA SER A 267 -4.39 0.92 9.88
C SER A 267 -5.68 0.22 10.35
N SER A 268 -6.25 0.67 11.46
CA SER A 268 -7.54 0.19 11.98
C SER A 268 -8.76 0.89 11.36
N GLY A 269 -8.56 1.90 10.50
CA GLY A 269 -9.67 2.62 9.85
C GLY A 269 -10.35 3.68 10.70
N LEU A 270 -9.70 4.12 11.78
CA LEU A 270 -10.26 5.06 12.77
C LEU A 270 -9.91 6.52 12.47
N LEU A 271 -9.03 6.74 11.49
CA LEU A 271 -8.58 8.07 11.06
C LEU A 271 -8.79 8.23 9.57
N HIS A 272 -9.25 9.42 9.19
CA HIS A 272 -9.01 9.96 7.89
C HIS A 272 -7.59 10.53 7.83
N ALA A 273 -6.88 10.30 6.73
CA ALA A 273 -5.58 10.89 6.44
C ALA A 273 -5.66 11.62 5.10
N TYR A 274 -5.32 12.90 5.11
CA TYR A 274 -5.36 13.78 3.94
C TYR A 274 -4.00 13.77 3.26
N ILE A 275 -3.97 13.35 2.01
CA ILE A 275 -2.74 13.12 1.25
C ILE A 275 -2.57 14.20 0.20
N GLU A 276 -1.45 14.92 0.25
CA GLU A 276 -0.97 15.82 -0.80
C GLU A 276 0.34 15.26 -1.38
N GLY A 277 0.29 14.83 -2.63
CA GLY A 277 1.38 14.07 -3.25
C GLY A 277 1.61 12.74 -2.53
N GLU A 278 2.71 12.65 -1.80
CA GLU A 278 3.07 11.48 -0.95
C GLU A 278 2.95 11.76 0.54
N ASN A 279 2.68 13.01 0.92
CA ASN A 279 2.69 13.44 2.30
C ASN A 279 1.29 13.41 2.89
N VAL A 280 1.19 12.92 4.12
CA VAL A 280 -0.02 13.12 4.93
C VAL A 280 0.08 14.47 5.63
N THR A 281 -0.80 15.41 5.26
CA THR A 281 -0.81 16.76 5.83
C THR A 281 -1.53 16.78 7.17
N ASP A 282 -2.70 16.14 7.20
CA ASP A 282 -3.64 16.21 8.30
C ASP A 282 -4.31 14.86 8.58
N TYR A 283 -4.87 14.76 9.77
CA TYR A 283 -5.73 13.67 10.19
C TYR A 283 -7.04 14.21 10.75
N SER A 284 -8.12 13.45 10.61
CA SER A 284 -9.36 13.68 11.35
C SER A 284 -9.98 12.36 11.79
N LEU A 285 -10.92 12.44 12.74
CA LEU A 285 -11.66 11.26 13.19
C LEU A 285 -12.47 10.63 12.03
N ARG A 286 -12.49 9.30 11.96
CA ARG A 286 -13.34 8.52 11.05
C ARG A 286 -14.34 7.72 11.88
N LEU A 287 -15.55 8.25 12.04
CA LEU A 287 -16.61 7.64 12.85
C LEU A 287 -17.18 6.38 12.19
N GLU A 288 -17.16 6.32 10.87
CA GLU A 288 -17.58 5.18 10.06
C GLU A 288 -16.78 3.93 10.44
N GLY A 289 -15.49 4.07 10.72
CA GLY A 289 -14.64 2.96 11.16
C GLY A 289 -15.05 2.40 12.51
N ILE A 290 -15.44 3.26 13.46
CA ILE A 290 -15.95 2.85 14.77
C ILE A 290 -17.27 2.10 14.62
N ARG A 291 -18.19 2.64 13.81
CA ARG A 291 -19.50 2.01 13.54
C ARG A 291 -19.34 0.65 12.87
N HIS A 292 -18.47 0.57 11.86
CA HIS A 292 -18.19 -0.68 11.15
C HIS A 292 -17.61 -1.74 12.09
N MET A 293 -16.64 -1.38 12.94
CA MET A 293 -16.10 -2.29 13.93
C MET A 293 -17.16 -2.78 14.92
N ASN A 294 -18.03 -1.89 15.42
CA ASN A 294 -19.11 -2.30 16.32
C ASN A 294 -20.01 -3.35 15.65
N ASN A 295 -20.36 -3.16 14.37
CA ASN A 295 -21.14 -4.15 13.63
C ASN A 295 -20.37 -5.48 13.48
N GLN A 296 -19.08 -5.44 13.11
CA GLN A 296 -18.26 -6.65 12.99
C GLN A 296 -18.16 -7.43 14.32
N ILE A 297 -18.05 -6.74 15.46
CA ILE A 297 -18.05 -7.38 16.78
C ILE A 297 -19.41 -8.00 17.07
N LEU A 298 -20.51 -7.32 16.76
CA LEU A 298 -21.85 -7.85 16.95
C LEU A 298 -22.09 -9.09 16.09
N ASP A 299 -21.67 -9.07 14.81
CA ASP A 299 -21.81 -10.18 13.88
C ASP A 299 -20.98 -11.39 14.33
N TYR A 300 -19.73 -11.18 14.79
CA TYR A 300 -18.89 -12.26 15.33
C TYR A 300 -19.47 -12.94 16.58
N LEU A 301 -20.26 -12.21 17.38
CA LEU A 301 -20.91 -12.73 18.59
C LEU A 301 -22.24 -13.42 18.30
N GLN A 302 -22.75 -13.37 17.07
CA GLN A 302 -23.95 -14.10 16.68
C GLN A 302 -23.63 -15.62 16.56
N PRO A 303 -24.56 -16.49 16.99
CA PRO A 303 -24.38 -17.94 17.01
C PRO A 303 -24.40 -18.60 15.63
#